data_AF-A0A8J9S4Z0-F1
#
_entry.id   AF-A0A8J9S4Z0-F1
#
_cell.length_a   1.000
_cell.length_b   1.000
_cell.length_c   1.000
_cell.angle_alpha   90.00
_cell.angle_beta   90.00
_cell.angle_gamma   90.00
#
_symmetry.space_group_name_H-M   'P 1'
#
loop_
_entity.id
_entity.type
_entity.pdbx_description
1 polymer ?
#
loop_
_entity_poly.entity_id
_entity_poly.type
_entity_poly.pdbx_seq_one_letter_code
_entity_poly.pdbx_strand_id
1 'polypeptide(L)'
;MSSTKNAYHDPTLPTTSISRVVPYKRKVPGRSARRRRKKLLDIQRAVSAINDSQTGSHCPIDKPSVIPQDRSRVWPAVVEKRNEFGWNNDDENLLIAQLGYLPGNAIRVTCRRTHSEELTGSPHEESSTGNDDPVVVQLYPIVLREEYSGGKSDGRKFKGRKRQKLQPLDDDQQGTSGTIPMDGIVLEPFPTMYWLVNPLLRAQISKLEVEGYGANFQQRLAENSDELARMKRAHDAYGKERLDLLTAPDRQLIQSRRWESAFAIDRGVAGIRNFGSVKCLHAHTAHYLSGNSDNLIGQWVMEAIASKAEVGTNGVAALKANEESES
;
A
#
# COMPACT_ATOMS: atom_id res chain seq x y z
N MET A 1 -100.84 8.68 -13.73
CA MET A 1 -100.97 7.28 -14.18
C MET A 1 -99.63 6.58 -13.95
N SER A 2 -99.68 5.43 -13.26
CA SER A 2 -98.64 4.39 -13.04
C SER A 2 -97.23 4.81 -12.57
N SER A 3 -96.73 4.49 -11.38
CA SER A 3 -96.59 3.21 -10.63
C SER A 3 -95.19 2.57 -10.78
N THR A 4 -94.71 2.05 -9.64
CA THR A 4 -93.63 1.05 -9.40
C THR A 4 -92.19 1.57 -9.34
N LYS A 5 -91.28 1.08 -8.49
CA LYS A 5 -91.28 0.13 -7.35
C LYS A 5 -89.90 0.26 -6.68
N ASN A 6 -89.85 0.01 -5.38
CA ASN A 6 -88.65 -0.20 -4.57
C ASN A 6 -87.75 -1.32 -5.10
N ALA A 7 -86.43 -1.19 -4.88
CA ALA A 7 -85.58 -2.33 -4.54
C ALA A 7 -84.51 -1.89 -3.53
N TYR A 8 -84.59 -2.49 -2.36
CA TYR A 8 -83.61 -2.47 -1.27
C TYR A 8 -82.47 -3.44 -1.64
N HIS A 9 -81.20 -3.10 -1.37
CA HIS A 9 -80.15 -4.11 -1.23
C HIS A 9 -79.18 -3.77 -0.09
N ASP A 10 -78.94 -4.84 0.67
CA ASP A 10 -78.41 -4.99 2.03
C ASP A 10 -76.87 -4.81 2.15
N PRO A 11 -76.34 -4.46 3.33
CA PRO A 11 -74.94 -4.18 3.60
C PRO A 11 -74.19 -5.44 4.05
N THR A 12 -73.04 -5.75 3.44
CA THR A 12 -71.85 -6.39 4.07
C THR A 12 -70.91 -6.90 2.99
N LEU A 13 -69.94 -6.10 2.57
CA LEU A 13 -68.67 -6.61 2.04
C LEU A 13 -67.55 -5.67 2.52
N PRO A 14 -66.56 -6.16 3.28
CA PRO A 14 -65.38 -5.36 3.59
C PRO A 14 -64.61 -5.14 2.30
N THR A 15 -64.44 -3.86 1.93
CA THR A 15 -63.58 -3.46 0.82
C THR A 15 -62.14 -3.82 1.19
N THR A 16 -61.62 -4.89 0.60
CA THR A 16 -60.21 -5.28 0.75
C THR A 16 -59.36 -4.19 0.11
N SER A 17 -58.85 -3.26 0.91
CA SER A 17 -57.85 -2.30 0.44
C SER A 17 -56.56 -3.07 0.18
N ILE A 18 -56.29 -3.35 -1.10
CA ILE A 18 -54.99 -3.86 -1.53
C ILE A 18 -53.97 -2.76 -1.21
N SER A 19 -53.26 -2.92 -0.09
CA SER A 19 -52.10 -2.07 0.22
C SER A 19 -51.09 -2.24 -0.90
N ARG A 20 -50.87 -1.17 -1.69
CA ARG A 20 -49.80 -1.11 -2.69
C ARG A 20 -48.46 -1.42 -2.00
N VAL A 21 -47.89 -2.58 -2.29
CA VAL A 21 -46.50 -2.88 -1.94
C VAL A 21 -45.63 -1.92 -2.73
N VAL A 22 -45.14 -0.87 -2.07
CA VAL A 22 -44.19 0.08 -2.67
C VAL A 22 -42.86 -0.67 -2.86
N PRO A 23 -42.34 -0.82 -4.09
CA PRO A 23 -41.09 -1.52 -4.30
C PRO A 23 -39.97 -0.81 -3.54
N TYR A 24 -39.27 -1.56 -2.68
CA TYR A 24 -38.12 -1.06 -1.93
C TYR A 24 -37.04 -0.62 -2.91
N LYS A 25 -36.95 0.71 -3.17
CA LYS A 25 -35.86 1.28 -3.97
C LYS A 25 -34.55 1.03 -3.24
N ARG A 26 -33.75 0.07 -3.73
CA ARG A 26 -32.38 -0.16 -3.24
C ARG A 26 -31.63 1.16 -3.23
N LYS A 27 -31.27 1.65 -2.03
CA LYS A 27 -30.49 2.88 -1.87
C LYS A 27 -29.17 2.72 -2.62
N VAL A 28 -28.92 3.63 -3.57
CA VAL A 28 -27.64 3.67 -4.29
C VAL A 28 -26.54 3.93 -3.26
N PRO A 29 -25.50 3.08 -3.16
CA PRO A 29 -24.47 3.27 -2.16
C PRO A 29 -23.76 4.62 -2.32
N GLY A 30 -23.50 5.28 -1.20
CA GLY A 30 -22.72 6.52 -1.18
C GLY A 30 -21.33 6.36 -1.79
N ARG A 31 -20.68 7.47 -2.14
CA ARG A 31 -19.35 7.48 -2.80
C ARG A 31 -18.31 6.63 -2.05
N SER A 32 -18.27 6.73 -0.72
CA SER A 32 -17.32 5.97 0.13
C SER A 32 -17.59 4.46 0.08
N ALA A 33 -18.85 4.05 0.14
CA ALA A 33 -19.24 2.64 0.03
C ALA A 33 -18.87 2.05 -1.35
N ARG A 34 -19.09 2.80 -2.43
CA ARG A 34 -18.68 2.40 -3.79
C ARG A 34 -17.16 2.23 -3.90
N ARG A 35 -16.38 3.16 -3.35
CA ARG A 35 -14.91 3.06 -3.30
C ARG A 35 -14.43 1.85 -2.51
N ARG A 36 -15.03 1.60 -1.34
CA ARG A 36 -14.72 0.44 -0.50
C ARG A 36 -15.00 -0.87 -1.23
N ARG A 37 -16.18 -1.00 -1.85
CA ARG A 37 -16.56 -2.17 -2.66
C ARG A 37 -15.59 -2.40 -3.82
N LYS A 38 -15.20 -1.34 -4.53
CA LYS A 38 -14.20 -1.44 -5.60
C LYS A 38 -12.86 -1.95 -5.05
N LYS A 39 -12.36 -1.36 -3.95
CA LYS A 39 -11.10 -1.78 -3.31
C LYS A 39 -11.14 -3.25 -2.90
N LEU A 40 -12.24 -3.75 -2.34
CA LEU A 40 -12.41 -5.17 -2.01
C LEU A 40 -12.35 -6.09 -3.24
N LEU A 41 -13.03 -5.72 -4.33
CA LEU A 41 -12.99 -6.48 -5.58
C LEU A 41 -11.58 -6.47 -6.21
N ASP A 42 -10.86 -5.36 -6.07
CA ASP A 42 -9.47 -5.26 -6.54
C ASP A 42 -8.54 -6.14 -5.68
N ILE A 43 -8.73 -6.18 -4.35
CA ILE A 43 -8.02 -7.09 -3.44
C ILE A 43 -8.31 -8.55 -3.79
N GLN A 44 -9.58 -8.92 -3.96
CA GLN A 44 -9.98 -10.29 -4.32
C GLN A 44 -9.33 -10.75 -5.63
N ARG A 45 -9.39 -9.92 -6.67
CA ARG A 45 -8.74 -10.20 -7.96
C ARG A 45 -7.23 -10.36 -7.82
N ALA A 46 -6.58 -9.54 -6.99
CA ALA A 46 -5.15 -9.65 -6.73
C ALA A 46 -4.82 -10.97 -6.00
N VAL A 47 -5.59 -11.34 -4.97
CA VAL A 47 -5.39 -12.60 -4.23
C VAL A 47 -5.59 -13.82 -5.12
N SER A 48 -6.66 -13.86 -5.92
CA SER A 48 -6.88 -14.94 -6.89
C SER A 48 -5.70 -15.09 -7.85
N ALA A 49 -5.23 -13.98 -8.44
CA ALA A 49 -4.08 -14.02 -9.35
C ALA A 49 -2.80 -14.54 -8.69
N ILE A 50 -2.57 -14.23 -7.40
CA ILE A 50 -1.42 -14.76 -6.66
C ILE A 50 -1.56 -16.28 -6.46
N ASN A 51 -2.73 -16.75 -6.05
CA ASN A 51 -2.98 -18.18 -5.86
C ASN A 51 -2.86 -18.97 -7.18
N ASP A 52 -3.37 -18.42 -8.28
CA ASP A 52 -3.25 -19.03 -9.61
C ASP A 52 -1.78 -19.17 -10.03
N SER A 53 -0.94 -18.17 -9.74
CA SER A 53 0.50 -18.23 -10.01
C SER A 53 1.25 -19.26 -9.15
N GLN A 54 0.77 -19.55 -7.94
CA GLN A 54 1.37 -20.55 -7.02
C GLN A 54 0.97 -22.00 -7.35
N THR A 55 -0.18 -22.21 -8.00
CA THR A 55 -0.70 -23.56 -8.33
C THR A 55 -0.20 -24.10 -9.68
N GLY A 56 0.75 -23.42 -10.32
CA GLY A 56 1.35 -23.87 -11.58
C GLY A 56 0.43 -23.78 -12.81
N SER A 57 -0.76 -23.17 -12.68
CA SER A 57 -1.60 -22.84 -13.84
C SER A 57 -1.00 -21.62 -14.54
N HIS A 58 0.01 -21.86 -15.37
CA HIS A 58 0.60 -20.83 -16.21
C HIS A 58 -0.35 -20.53 -17.37
N CYS A 59 -1.42 -19.76 -17.11
CA CYS A 59 -1.97 -18.95 -18.17
C CYS A 59 -0.95 -17.83 -18.45
N PRO A 60 -0.42 -17.71 -19.68
CA PRO A 60 0.42 -16.58 -20.02
C PRO A 60 -0.39 -15.34 -19.73
N ILE A 61 0.04 -14.55 -18.76
CA ILE A 61 -0.48 -13.22 -18.60
C ILE A 61 0.10 -12.44 -19.78
N ASP A 62 -0.58 -12.51 -20.94
CA ASP A 62 -0.50 -11.54 -22.02
C ASP A 62 -1.09 -10.22 -21.48
N LYS A 63 -0.40 -9.62 -20.52
CA LYS A 63 -0.49 -8.19 -20.33
C LYS A 63 0.49 -7.63 -21.34
N PRO A 64 0.06 -6.92 -22.40
CA PRO A 64 0.95 -5.94 -22.98
C PRO A 64 1.37 -5.05 -21.81
N SER A 65 2.63 -5.16 -21.39
CA SER A 65 3.14 -4.32 -20.33
C SER A 65 3.12 -2.90 -20.88
N VAL A 66 2.05 -2.16 -20.62
CA VAL A 66 2.05 -0.69 -20.61
C VAL A 66 2.82 -0.23 -19.36
N ILE A 67 3.93 -0.89 -19.08
CA ILE A 67 4.90 -0.52 -18.07
C ILE A 67 6.02 0.09 -18.90
N PRO A 68 6.31 1.39 -18.75
CA PRO A 68 7.47 1.99 -19.36
C PRO A 68 8.68 1.12 -19.03
N GLN A 69 9.38 0.62 -20.05
CA GLN A 69 10.65 -0.09 -19.96
C GLN A 69 11.79 0.86 -19.51
N ASP A 70 11.44 1.93 -18.79
CA ASP A 70 12.20 3.16 -18.69
C ASP A 70 12.62 3.38 -17.22
N ARG A 71 13.52 2.52 -16.75
CA ARG A 71 14.30 2.75 -15.52
C ARG A 71 15.74 2.25 -15.63
N SER A 72 16.34 2.30 -16.84
CA SER A 72 17.80 2.13 -16.99
C SER A 72 18.60 3.17 -16.18
N ARG A 73 17.94 4.23 -15.73
CA ARG A 73 18.53 5.35 -14.99
C ARG A 73 18.08 5.35 -13.54
N VAL A 74 19.06 5.34 -12.64
CA VAL A 74 18.90 5.50 -11.20
C VAL A 74 19.67 6.73 -10.74
N TRP A 75 19.24 7.33 -9.63
CA TRP A 75 19.96 8.46 -9.05
C TRP A 75 21.37 7.99 -8.61
N PRO A 76 22.47 8.74 -8.83
CA PRO A 76 23.82 8.24 -8.55
C PRO A 76 24.01 7.69 -7.13
N ALA A 77 23.46 8.37 -6.11
CA ALA A 77 23.54 7.92 -4.73
C ALA A 77 22.80 6.58 -4.46
N VAL A 78 21.84 6.19 -5.32
CA VAL A 78 21.23 4.85 -5.26
C VAL A 78 22.26 3.79 -5.60
N VAL A 79 23.10 4.02 -6.62
CA VAL A 79 24.16 3.07 -7.02
C VAL A 79 25.20 2.96 -5.91
N GLU A 80 25.62 4.09 -5.35
CA GLU A 80 26.55 4.14 -4.21
C GLU A 80 26.01 3.32 -3.03
N LYS A 81 24.74 3.54 -2.66
CA LYS A 81 24.10 2.79 -1.56
C LYS A 81 23.90 1.32 -1.86
N ARG A 82 23.59 0.94 -3.11
CA ARG A 82 23.53 -0.46 -3.52
C ARG A 82 24.88 -1.15 -3.33
N ASN A 83 25.97 -0.49 -3.73
CA ASN A 83 27.31 -1.02 -3.53
C ASN A 83 27.66 -1.13 -2.04
N GLU A 84 27.34 -0.11 -1.24
CA GLU A 84 27.55 -0.11 0.21
C GLU A 84 26.80 -1.24 0.92
N PHE A 85 25.56 -1.52 0.51
CA PHE A 85 24.72 -2.55 1.12
C PHE A 85 24.86 -3.95 0.50
N GLY A 86 25.77 -4.16 -0.45
CA GLY A 86 25.98 -5.46 -1.07
C GLY A 86 24.79 -5.93 -1.92
N TRP A 87 24.15 -5.02 -2.66
CA TRP A 87 23.08 -5.35 -3.60
C TRP A 87 23.52 -6.43 -4.58
N ASN A 88 22.72 -7.49 -4.73
CA ASN A 88 23.03 -8.63 -5.59
C ASN A 88 21.98 -8.82 -6.70
N ASN A 89 22.34 -9.63 -7.72
CA ASN A 89 21.48 -9.88 -8.88
C ASN A 89 20.26 -10.75 -8.54
N ASP A 90 20.35 -11.59 -7.51
CA ASP A 90 19.24 -12.46 -7.09
C ASP A 90 18.09 -11.61 -6.56
N ASP A 91 18.37 -10.57 -5.79
CA ASP A 91 17.40 -9.59 -5.32
C ASP A 91 16.72 -8.84 -6.46
N GLU A 92 17.48 -8.46 -7.47
CA GLU A 92 16.94 -7.82 -8.66
C GLU A 92 15.98 -8.76 -9.39
N ASN A 93 16.39 -10.00 -9.61
CA ASN A 93 15.58 -11.01 -10.29
C ASN A 93 14.29 -11.32 -9.50
N LEU A 94 14.39 -11.52 -8.18
CA LEU A 94 13.23 -11.79 -7.32
C LEU A 94 12.27 -10.59 -7.27
N LEU A 95 12.78 -9.36 -7.19
CA LEU A 95 11.94 -8.16 -7.23
C LEU A 95 11.26 -7.97 -8.58
N ILE A 96 11.97 -8.23 -9.69
CA ILE A 96 11.39 -8.17 -11.04
C ILE A 96 10.32 -9.26 -11.19
N ALA A 97 10.58 -10.48 -10.74
CA ALA A 97 9.60 -11.56 -10.77
C ALA A 97 8.34 -11.22 -9.96
N GLN A 98 8.51 -10.66 -8.76
CA GLN A 98 7.41 -10.31 -7.86
C GLN A 98 6.61 -9.06 -8.31
N LEU A 99 7.29 -8.02 -8.81
CA LEU A 99 6.69 -6.71 -9.08
C LEU A 99 6.43 -6.44 -10.57
N GLY A 100 7.07 -7.21 -11.45
CA GLY A 100 7.14 -6.96 -12.90
C GLY A 100 8.11 -5.83 -13.28
N TYR A 101 8.83 -5.24 -12.32
CA TYR A 101 9.83 -4.19 -12.55
C TYR A 101 10.75 -4.01 -11.33
N LEU A 102 11.95 -3.45 -11.56
CA LEU A 102 12.82 -3.03 -10.47
C LEU A 102 12.53 -1.58 -10.04
N PRO A 103 12.28 -1.29 -8.75
CA PRO A 103 12.09 0.07 -8.30
C PRO A 103 13.42 0.83 -8.36
N GLY A 104 13.48 1.88 -9.20
CA GLY A 104 14.73 2.61 -9.45
C GLY A 104 15.33 3.37 -8.25
N ASN A 105 14.63 3.45 -7.12
CA ASN A 105 15.18 3.95 -5.86
C ASN A 105 15.36 2.85 -4.80
N ALA A 106 15.20 1.57 -5.13
CA ALA A 106 15.53 0.47 -4.22
C ALA A 106 17.04 0.41 -3.96
N ILE A 107 17.44 0.29 -2.69
CA ILE A 107 18.85 0.25 -2.26
C ILE A 107 19.25 -1.03 -1.53
N ARG A 108 18.30 -1.73 -0.88
CA ARG A 108 18.49 -3.10 -0.34
C ARG A 108 17.17 -3.77 0.01
N VAL A 109 17.16 -5.10 0.07
CA VAL A 109 16.11 -5.89 0.73
C VAL A 109 16.42 -5.95 2.22
N THR A 110 15.47 -5.60 3.08
CA THR A 110 15.67 -5.57 4.55
C THR A 110 14.92 -6.65 5.30
N CYS A 111 13.97 -7.32 4.65
CA CYS A 111 13.22 -8.42 5.22
C CYS A 111 12.86 -9.39 4.10
N ARG A 112 13.08 -10.68 4.37
CA ARG A 112 12.68 -11.80 3.52
C ARG A 112 11.79 -12.75 4.32
N ARG A 113 11.04 -13.59 3.61
CA ARG A 113 10.33 -14.72 4.19
C ARG A 113 10.28 -15.88 3.22
N THR A 114 10.36 -17.10 3.74
CA THR A 114 10.11 -18.31 2.95
C THR A 114 8.64 -18.37 2.51
N HIS A 115 8.35 -19.05 1.40
CA HIS A 115 6.97 -19.33 0.97
C HIS A 115 6.17 -20.17 1.98
N SER A 116 6.88 -20.97 2.82
CA SER A 116 6.28 -21.95 3.73
C SER A 116 6.14 -21.46 5.18
N GLU A 117 6.78 -20.36 5.55
CA GLU A 117 6.49 -19.71 6.82
C GLU A 117 5.10 -19.09 6.76
N GLU A 118 4.16 -19.71 7.47
CA GLU A 118 2.94 -19.02 7.86
C GLU A 118 3.32 -17.67 8.48
N LEU A 119 2.54 -16.64 8.17
CA LEU A 119 2.85 -15.24 8.45
C LEU A 119 3.03 -14.90 9.95
N THR A 120 2.93 -15.90 10.81
CA THR A 120 2.90 -15.94 12.28
C THR A 120 4.28 -15.95 12.94
N GLY A 121 5.37 -16.21 12.19
CA GLY A 121 6.74 -16.20 12.74
C GLY A 121 7.18 -14.82 13.25
N SER A 122 7.80 -14.76 14.43
CA SER A 122 8.39 -13.55 15.00
C SER A 122 9.51 -13.00 14.08
N PRO A 123 9.75 -11.67 13.98
CA PRO A 123 10.72 -11.09 13.04
C PRO A 123 12.21 -11.39 13.33
N HIS A 124 12.52 -12.36 14.19
CA HIS A 124 13.84 -12.53 14.80
C HIS A 124 14.58 -13.82 14.45
N GLU A 125 14.08 -14.63 13.53
CA GLU A 125 14.88 -15.73 12.98
C GLU A 125 15.53 -15.27 11.67
N GLU A 126 16.85 -15.14 11.68
CA GLU A 126 17.65 -14.91 10.49
C GLU A 126 17.50 -16.12 9.55
N SER A 127 16.55 -16.06 8.61
CA SER A 127 16.56 -16.98 7.48
C SER A 127 17.73 -16.59 6.57
N SER A 128 18.84 -17.28 6.76
CA SER A 128 20.14 -16.98 6.14
C SER A 128 20.26 -17.49 4.70
N THR A 129 19.15 -17.84 4.04
CA THR A 129 19.16 -18.37 2.68
C THR A 129 18.74 -17.30 1.69
N GLY A 130 19.63 -16.94 0.75
CA GLY A 130 19.37 -15.95 -0.31
C GLY A 130 18.24 -16.30 -1.29
N ASN A 131 17.49 -17.37 -1.04
CA ASN A 131 16.42 -17.87 -1.89
C ASN A 131 15.01 -17.44 -1.41
N ASP A 132 14.92 -16.71 -0.30
CA ASP A 132 13.65 -16.28 0.28
C ASP A 132 13.08 -15.03 -0.40
N ASP A 133 11.75 -14.97 -0.47
CA ASP A 133 11.04 -13.89 -1.14
C ASP A 133 11.25 -12.55 -0.45
N PRO A 134 11.53 -11.47 -1.20
CA PRO A 134 11.66 -10.14 -0.64
C PRO A 134 10.31 -9.66 -0.10
N VAL A 135 10.28 -9.28 1.17
CA VAL A 135 9.10 -8.75 1.87
C VAL A 135 9.14 -7.25 1.99
N VAL A 136 10.28 -6.70 2.42
CA VAL A 136 10.50 -5.25 2.55
C VAL A 136 11.74 -4.84 1.80
N VAL A 137 11.60 -3.77 1.01
CA VAL A 137 12.71 -3.09 0.35
C VAL A 137 12.90 -1.73 0.98
N GLN A 138 14.16 -1.39 1.28
CA GLN A 138 14.54 -0.03 1.61
C GLN A 138 14.76 0.78 0.33
N LEU A 139 14.29 2.03 0.37
CA LEU A 139 14.20 2.96 -0.73
C LEU A 139 14.99 4.22 -0.41
N TYR A 140 15.71 4.71 -1.42
CA TYR A 140 16.39 5.98 -1.37
C TYR A 140 15.39 7.14 -1.32
N PRO A 141 15.66 8.21 -0.53
CA PRO A 141 14.70 9.29 -0.30
C PRO A 141 14.45 10.21 -1.50
N ILE A 142 15.28 10.16 -2.55
CA ILE A 142 15.14 10.91 -3.81
C ILE A 142 14.88 9.92 -4.94
N VAL A 143 13.93 10.25 -5.83
CA VAL A 143 13.57 9.39 -6.96
C VAL A 143 13.56 10.15 -8.29
N LEU A 144 14.00 9.46 -9.35
CA LEU A 144 13.85 9.87 -10.74
C LEU A 144 12.52 9.36 -11.29
N ARG A 145 11.77 10.23 -11.97
CA ARG A 145 10.53 9.87 -12.66
C ARG A 145 10.44 10.55 -14.01
N GLU A 146 9.85 9.88 -14.99
CA GLU A 146 9.46 10.53 -16.24
C GLU A 146 8.43 11.65 -15.99
N GLU A 147 8.59 12.74 -16.75
CA GLU A 147 7.63 13.82 -16.88
C GLU A 147 6.31 13.23 -17.41
N TYR A 148 5.28 13.30 -16.58
CA TYR A 148 3.93 12.92 -16.98
C TYR A 148 3.14 14.18 -17.33
N SER A 149 2.89 14.40 -18.61
CA SER A 149 2.18 15.57 -19.14
C SER A 149 0.67 15.58 -18.85
N GLY A 150 0.12 14.48 -18.31
CA GLY A 150 -1.30 14.32 -17.99
C GLY A 150 -2.00 13.35 -18.94
N GLY A 151 -3.28 13.10 -18.68
CA GLY A 151 -4.05 12.14 -19.48
C GLY A 151 -5.55 12.27 -19.27
N LYS A 152 -6.34 11.45 -19.97
CA LYS A 152 -7.78 11.33 -19.76
C LYS A 152 -8.09 9.94 -19.22
N SER A 153 -8.79 9.88 -18.09
CA SER A 153 -9.38 8.65 -17.58
C SER A 153 -10.85 8.93 -17.30
N ASP A 154 -11.75 8.09 -17.85
CA ASP A 154 -13.20 8.20 -17.67
C ASP A 154 -13.75 9.58 -18.08
N GLY A 155 -13.25 10.12 -19.20
CA GLY A 155 -13.62 11.45 -19.73
C GLY A 155 -13.06 12.65 -18.95
N ARG A 156 -12.43 12.45 -17.77
CA ARG A 156 -11.85 13.53 -16.96
C ARG A 156 -10.38 13.73 -17.29
N LYS A 157 -10.01 14.98 -17.60
CA LYS A 157 -8.60 15.38 -17.73
C LYS A 157 -7.94 15.34 -16.35
N PHE A 158 -6.89 14.55 -16.21
CA PHE A 158 -5.98 14.62 -15.08
C PHE A 158 -4.82 15.54 -15.46
N LYS A 159 -4.56 16.55 -14.61
CA LYS A 159 -3.41 17.43 -14.79
C LYS A 159 -2.13 16.61 -14.66
N GLY A 160 -1.20 16.80 -15.60
CA GLY A 160 0.15 16.26 -15.50
C GLY A 160 0.88 16.72 -14.25
N ARG A 161 1.96 16.02 -13.91
CA ARG A 161 2.89 16.44 -12.85
C ARG A 161 3.63 17.69 -13.32
N LYS A 162 3.05 18.87 -13.14
CA LYS A 162 3.79 20.15 -13.26
C LYS A 162 4.57 20.37 -11.96
N ARG A 163 5.82 19.92 -11.91
CA ARG A 163 6.78 20.31 -10.87
C ARG A 163 8.04 20.87 -11.54
N GLN A 164 8.66 21.83 -10.86
CA GLN A 164 9.69 22.75 -11.37
C GLN A 164 10.70 22.04 -12.28
N LYS A 165 10.71 22.46 -13.56
CA LYS A 165 11.79 22.17 -14.50
C LYS A 165 13.13 22.51 -13.83
N LEU A 166 14.18 21.74 -14.13
CA LEU A 166 15.54 22.17 -13.87
C LEU A 166 15.68 23.60 -14.42
N GLN A 167 15.88 24.59 -13.56
CA GLN A 167 16.56 25.79 -14.01
C GLN A 167 18.03 25.39 -14.15
N PRO A 168 18.68 25.66 -15.30
CA PRO A 168 20.12 25.49 -15.41
C PRO A 168 20.76 26.28 -14.27
N LEU A 169 21.66 25.64 -13.54
CA LEU A 169 22.56 26.35 -12.66
C LEU A 169 23.44 27.21 -13.57
N ASP A 170 23.51 28.51 -13.29
CA ASP A 170 24.36 29.42 -14.03
C ASP A 170 25.82 28.90 -14.00
N ASP A 171 26.42 28.94 -15.18
CA ASP A 171 27.67 28.30 -15.57
C ASP A 171 28.87 28.99 -14.89
N ASP A 172 29.31 28.51 -13.73
CA ASP A 172 30.63 28.84 -13.18
C ASP A 172 31.65 27.78 -13.59
N GLN A 173 32.61 28.23 -14.40
CA GLN A 173 33.68 27.41 -14.97
C GLN A 173 34.63 26.89 -13.89
N GLN A 174 34.40 25.68 -13.40
CA GLN A 174 35.46 24.75 -12.98
C GLN A 174 34.91 23.32 -12.89
N GLY A 175 35.49 22.44 -13.69
CA GLY A 175 34.98 21.09 -13.92
C GLY A 175 34.92 20.21 -12.68
N THR A 176 33.70 19.82 -12.31
CA THR A 176 33.40 18.50 -11.73
C THR A 176 32.12 17.98 -12.35
N SER A 177 32.26 16.88 -13.10
CA SER A 177 31.21 16.13 -13.79
C SER A 177 30.06 15.71 -12.87
N GLY A 178 28.81 15.92 -13.30
CA GLY A 178 27.65 15.38 -12.58
C GLY A 178 26.26 15.84 -13.04
N THR A 179 26.14 16.84 -13.91
CA THR A 179 24.83 17.30 -14.41
C THR A 179 24.42 16.44 -15.60
N ILE A 180 23.59 15.41 -15.36
CA ILE A 180 22.86 14.72 -16.43
C ILE A 180 21.83 15.71 -16.99
N PRO A 181 21.98 16.25 -18.21
CA PRO A 181 21.00 17.15 -18.81
C PRO A 181 20.01 16.29 -19.58
N MET A 182 18.79 16.08 -19.09
CA MET A 182 17.87 15.15 -19.78
C MET A 182 16.43 15.65 -19.77
N ASP A 183 15.97 16.00 -20.97
CA ASP A 183 14.57 16.26 -21.29
C ASP A 183 13.67 15.13 -20.75
N GLY A 184 12.59 15.51 -20.08
CA GLY A 184 11.55 14.56 -19.67
C GLY A 184 11.81 13.77 -18.39
N ILE A 185 12.86 14.04 -17.60
CA ILE A 185 13.08 13.41 -16.28
C ILE A 185 12.94 14.44 -15.15
N VAL A 186 12.18 14.08 -14.11
CA VAL A 186 11.92 14.87 -12.91
C VAL A 186 12.49 14.18 -11.67
N LEU A 187 13.22 14.95 -10.87
CA LEU A 187 13.61 14.59 -9.51
C LEU A 187 12.51 14.99 -8.51
N GLU A 188 12.23 14.13 -7.53
CA GLU A 188 11.33 14.49 -6.44
C GLU A 188 11.62 13.76 -5.12
N PRO A 189 11.23 14.36 -3.97
CA PRO A 189 11.25 13.68 -2.68
C PRO A 189 10.28 12.50 -2.66
N PHE A 190 10.77 11.34 -2.24
CA PHE A 190 9.96 10.16 -2.02
C PHE A 190 9.55 10.06 -0.53
N PRO A 191 8.25 9.84 -0.22
CA PRO A 191 7.72 10.04 1.14
C PRO A 191 7.97 8.88 2.10
N THR A 192 8.45 7.73 1.62
CA THR A 192 8.74 6.55 2.46
C THR A 192 10.07 5.90 2.11
N MET A 193 10.84 5.49 3.11
CA MET A 193 12.06 4.69 2.94
C MET A 193 11.82 3.19 2.93
N TYR A 194 10.71 2.71 3.47
CA TYR A 194 10.43 1.27 3.50
C TYR A 194 9.18 1.00 2.69
N TRP A 195 9.27 0.00 1.81
CA TRP A 195 8.17 -0.44 1.00
C TRP A 195 7.96 -1.93 1.14
N LEU A 196 6.75 -2.29 1.56
CA LEU A 196 6.28 -3.66 1.57
C LEU A 196 5.99 -4.11 0.14
N VAL A 197 6.74 -5.10 -0.34
CA VAL A 197 6.68 -5.60 -1.71
C VAL A 197 5.95 -6.94 -1.83
N ASN A 198 5.96 -7.77 -0.77
CA ASN A 198 5.30 -9.08 -0.78
C ASN A 198 3.80 -8.97 -1.11
N PRO A 199 3.31 -9.65 -2.16
CA PRO A 199 1.98 -9.43 -2.70
C PRO A 199 0.86 -9.95 -1.78
N LEU A 200 1.08 -11.08 -1.10
CA LEU A 200 0.11 -11.66 -0.16
C LEU A 200 -0.09 -10.76 1.06
N LEU A 201 1.02 -10.34 1.69
CA LEU A 201 0.96 -9.49 2.88
C LEU A 201 0.36 -8.12 2.55
N ARG A 202 0.68 -7.53 1.39
CA ARG A 202 0.01 -6.30 0.91
C ARG A 202 -1.50 -6.48 0.75
N ALA A 203 -1.96 -7.61 0.23
CA ALA A 203 -3.38 -7.88 0.07
C ALA A 203 -4.09 -8.01 1.42
N GLN A 204 -3.50 -8.72 2.38
CA GLN A 204 -4.02 -8.86 3.74
C GLN A 204 -4.08 -7.51 4.47
N ILE A 205 -3.02 -6.71 4.40
CA ILE A 205 -3.01 -5.36 4.99
C ILE A 205 -4.06 -4.47 4.32
N SER A 206 -4.21 -4.55 3.01
CA SER A 206 -5.25 -3.82 2.27
C SER A 206 -6.66 -4.20 2.74
N LYS A 207 -6.89 -5.46 3.14
CA LYS A 207 -8.14 -5.92 3.74
C LYS A 207 -8.35 -5.27 5.12
N LEU A 208 -7.34 -5.26 5.99
CA LEU A 208 -7.41 -4.58 7.29
C LEU A 208 -7.70 -3.08 7.15
N GLU A 209 -7.09 -2.39 6.18
CA GLU A 209 -7.37 -0.97 5.91
C GLU A 209 -8.84 -0.74 5.52
N VAL A 210 -9.44 -1.67 4.75
CA VAL A 210 -10.86 -1.59 4.37
C VAL A 210 -11.77 -1.84 5.57
N GLU A 211 -11.39 -2.75 6.45
CA GLU A 211 -12.10 -3.11 7.68
C GLU A 211 -11.99 -2.02 8.77
N GLY A 212 -11.12 -1.03 8.59
CA GLY A 212 -11.05 0.16 9.47
C GLY A 212 -10.01 0.07 10.58
N TYR A 213 -9.12 -0.93 10.55
CA TYR A 213 -8.10 -1.14 11.60
C TYR A 213 -7.21 0.08 11.84
N GLY A 214 -6.91 0.87 10.80
CA GLY A 214 -6.11 2.09 10.96
C GLY A 214 -6.72 3.10 11.94
N ALA A 215 -8.06 3.24 11.96
CA ALA A 215 -8.74 4.10 12.92
C ALA A 215 -8.67 3.53 14.34
N ASN A 216 -8.88 2.21 14.48
CA ASN A 216 -8.81 1.52 15.77
C ASN A 216 -7.41 1.62 16.39
N PHE A 217 -6.36 1.43 15.59
CA PHE A 217 -4.98 1.57 16.07
C PHE A 217 -4.63 3.00 16.42
N GLN A 218 -5.12 3.98 15.65
CA GLN A 218 -4.94 5.39 15.99
C GLN A 218 -5.60 5.75 17.33
N GLN A 219 -6.81 5.23 17.57
CA GLN A 219 -7.51 5.43 18.83
C GLN A 219 -6.74 4.79 19.99
N ARG A 220 -6.35 3.52 19.85
CA ARG A 220 -5.53 2.82 20.85
C ARG A 220 -4.28 3.61 21.21
N LEU A 221 -3.57 4.11 20.20
CA LEU A 221 -2.35 4.91 20.41
C LEU A 221 -2.63 6.21 21.17
N ALA A 222 -3.78 6.83 20.96
CA ALA A 222 -4.17 8.05 21.67
C ALA A 222 -4.56 7.80 23.13
N GLU A 223 -4.99 6.58 23.46
CA GLU A 223 -5.44 6.19 24.80
C GLU A 223 -4.29 5.70 25.71
N ASN A 224 -3.11 5.40 25.15
CA ASN A 224 -1.97 4.89 25.90
C ASN A 224 -0.69 5.72 25.64
N SER A 225 -0.25 6.47 26.66
CA SER A 225 0.91 7.36 26.56
C SER A 225 2.23 6.64 26.31
N ASP A 226 2.38 5.43 26.84
CA ASP A 226 3.62 4.65 26.68
C ASP A 226 3.71 4.11 25.26
N GLU A 227 2.59 3.63 24.71
CA GLU A 227 2.51 3.22 23.31
C GLU A 227 2.79 4.41 22.36
N LEU A 228 2.23 5.59 22.66
CA LEU A 228 2.52 6.81 21.90
C LEU A 228 4.00 7.20 21.97
N ALA A 229 4.64 7.06 23.13
CA ALA A 229 6.07 7.33 23.30
C ALA A 229 6.94 6.36 22.47
N ARG A 230 6.57 5.06 22.40
CA ARG A 230 7.23 4.08 21.53
C ARG A 230 7.10 4.47 20.06
N MET A 231 5.89 4.79 19.62
CA MET A 231 5.65 5.23 18.24
C MET A 231 6.40 6.52 17.89
N LYS A 232 6.52 7.46 18.84
CA LYS A 232 7.35 8.66 18.66
C LYS A 232 8.81 8.30 18.39
N ARG A 233 9.40 7.36 19.15
CA ARG A 233 10.77 6.90 18.89
C ARG A 233 10.91 6.27 17.52
N ALA A 234 9.93 5.48 17.07
CA ALA A 234 9.93 4.93 15.72
C ALA A 234 9.90 6.03 14.64
N HIS A 235 9.10 7.08 14.83
CA HIS A 235 9.06 8.23 13.90
C HIS A 235 10.35 9.05 13.91
N ASP A 236 10.93 9.31 15.08
CA ASP A 236 12.19 10.05 15.23
C ASP A 236 13.37 9.28 14.59
N ALA A 237 13.46 7.97 14.87
CA ALA A 237 14.48 7.09 14.28
C ALA A 237 14.36 7.05 12.76
N TYR A 238 13.14 6.96 12.23
CA TYR A 238 12.88 6.99 10.79
C TYR A 238 13.31 8.31 10.14
N GLY A 239 12.99 9.45 10.74
CA GLY A 239 13.37 10.76 10.23
C GLY A 239 14.88 10.96 10.23
N LYS A 240 15.55 10.51 11.29
CA LYS A 240 17.02 10.49 11.39
C LYS A 240 17.65 9.61 10.31
N GLU A 241 17.22 8.36 10.20
CA GLU A 241 17.74 7.43 9.19
C GLU A 241 17.55 7.99 7.77
N ARG A 242 16.40 8.63 7.50
CA ARG A 242 16.12 9.27 6.21
C ARG A 242 17.08 10.40 5.88
N LEU A 243 17.49 11.15 6.90
CA LEU A 243 18.50 12.19 6.74
C LEU A 243 19.89 11.58 6.57
N ASP A 244 20.20 10.50 7.27
CA ASP A 244 21.51 9.84 7.23
C ASP A 244 21.77 9.15 5.87
N LEU A 245 20.73 8.73 5.14
CA LEU A 245 20.87 8.21 3.78
C LEU A 245 21.35 9.27 2.78
N LEU A 246 21.12 10.56 3.02
CA LEU A 246 21.40 11.64 2.06
C LEU A 246 22.87 12.02 2.02
N THR A 247 23.44 12.01 0.82
CA THR A 247 24.82 12.43 0.54
C THR A 247 24.99 13.95 0.67
N ALA A 248 26.24 14.44 0.68
CA ALA A 248 26.50 15.89 0.67
C ALA A 248 25.92 16.60 -0.59
N PRO A 249 26.08 16.07 -1.82
CA PRO A 249 25.40 16.60 -3.00
C PRO A 249 23.88 16.63 -2.87
N ASP A 250 23.27 15.62 -2.27
CA ASP A 250 21.81 15.61 -2.06
C ASP A 250 21.35 16.75 -1.16
N ARG A 251 22.12 17.06 -0.11
CA ARG A 251 21.79 18.17 0.80
C ARG A 251 21.84 19.52 0.09
N GLN A 252 22.81 19.72 -0.80
CA GLN A 252 22.88 20.92 -1.65
C GLN A 252 21.70 20.99 -2.62
N LEU A 253 21.33 19.86 -3.24
CA LEU A 253 20.14 19.77 -4.09
C LEU A 253 18.86 20.11 -3.32
N ILE A 254 18.71 19.62 -2.10
CA ILE A 254 17.55 19.90 -1.24
C ILE A 254 17.42 21.39 -0.95
N GLN A 255 18.53 22.07 -0.64
CA GLN A 255 18.55 23.52 -0.42
C GLN A 255 18.19 24.29 -1.69
N SER A 256 18.83 23.99 -2.82
CA SER A 256 18.57 24.70 -4.09
C SER A 256 17.13 24.52 -4.56
N ARG A 257 16.52 23.36 -4.29
CA ARG A 257 15.12 23.06 -4.64
C ARG A 257 14.09 23.47 -3.57
N ARG A 258 14.54 24.02 -2.44
CA ARG A 258 13.70 24.39 -1.28
C ARG A 258 12.85 23.21 -0.78
N TRP A 259 13.47 22.04 -0.66
CA TRP A 259 12.85 20.78 -0.24
C TRP A 259 13.05 20.45 1.25
N GLU A 260 13.58 21.36 2.05
CA GLU A 260 13.89 21.16 3.47
C GLU A 260 12.66 20.64 4.23
N SER A 261 11.49 21.20 3.97
CA SER A 261 10.24 20.74 4.58
C SER A 261 9.86 19.30 4.21
N ALA A 262 10.27 18.78 3.05
CA ALA A 262 10.00 17.41 2.62
C ALA A 262 10.96 16.39 3.27
N PHE A 263 12.15 16.83 3.70
CA PHE A 263 13.20 16.01 4.31
C PHE A 263 13.48 16.36 5.78
N ALA A 264 12.64 17.19 6.40
CA ALA A 264 12.78 17.55 7.80
C ALA A 264 12.84 16.29 8.69
N ILE A 265 13.69 16.34 9.70
CA ILE A 265 13.92 15.21 10.62
C ILE A 265 12.66 14.82 11.41
N ASP A 266 11.72 15.75 11.55
CA ASP A 266 10.40 15.53 12.16
C ASP A 266 9.42 14.75 11.25
N ARG A 267 9.88 14.27 10.09
CA ARG A 267 9.11 13.44 9.15
C ARG A 267 9.40 11.98 9.36
N GLY A 268 8.59 11.37 10.22
CA GLY A 268 8.63 9.93 10.41
C GLY A 268 7.95 9.16 9.27
N VAL A 269 7.59 7.91 9.58
CA VAL A 269 6.95 6.95 8.67
C VAL A 269 5.89 7.59 7.77
N ALA A 270 5.95 7.33 6.46
CA ALA A 270 5.03 7.89 5.45
C ALA A 270 4.92 9.43 5.45
N GLY A 271 5.97 10.14 5.88
CA GLY A 271 6.02 11.59 5.97
C GLY A 271 5.01 12.16 6.97
N ILE A 272 4.72 11.42 8.04
CA ILE A 272 3.84 11.85 9.14
C ILE A 272 4.56 12.90 9.99
N ARG A 273 3.86 13.99 10.33
CA ARG A 273 4.30 15.01 11.31
C ARG A 273 3.70 14.77 12.69
N ASN A 274 2.42 14.36 12.74
CA ASN A 274 1.73 14.07 13.99
C ASN A 274 1.92 12.58 14.32
N PHE A 275 2.79 12.28 15.28
CA PHE A 275 3.15 10.90 15.65
C PHE A 275 1.98 10.07 16.20
N GLY A 276 0.88 10.71 16.62
CA GLY A 276 -0.35 10.02 17.00
C GLY A 276 -1.25 9.66 15.81
N SER A 277 -0.91 10.06 14.58
CA SER A 277 -1.73 9.79 13.39
C SER A 277 -1.28 8.54 12.65
N VAL A 278 -2.25 7.79 12.10
CA VAL A 278 -1.99 6.61 11.28
C VAL A 278 -2.42 6.89 9.86
N LYS A 279 -1.49 6.82 8.90
CA LYS A 279 -1.80 7.00 7.46
C LYS A 279 -2.11 5.67 6.78
N CYS A 280 -1.09 4.97 6.30
CA CYS A 280 -1.24 3.67 5.63
C CYS A 280 -0.58 2.58 6.44
N LEU A 281 -1.29 1.47 6.62
CA LEU A 281 -0.80 0.34 7.42
C LEU A 281 0.44 -0.28 6.76
N HIS A 282 0.48 -0.29 5.43
CA HIS A 282 1.61 -0.79 4.65
C HIS A 282 2.96 -0.16 5.03
N ALA A 283 3.02 1.16 5.19
CA ALA A 283 4.28 1.84 5.52
C ALA A 283 4.73 1.56 6.96
N HIS A 284 3.77 1.47 7.89
CA HIS A 284 4.06 1.10 9.26
C HIS A 284 4.54 -0.35 9.36
N THR A 285 3.87 -1.29 8.70
CA THR A 285 4.29 -2.69 8.66
C THR A 285 5.64 -2.86 7.98
N ALA A 286 5.91 -2.15 6.87
CA ALA A 286 7.22 -2.20 6.21
C ALA A 286 8.34 -1.74 7.16
N HIS A 287 8.15 -0.65 7.90
CA HIS A 287 9.14 -0.14 8.84
C HIS A 287 9.27 -1.02 10.11
N TYR A 288 8.21 -1.67 10.57
CA TYR A 288 8.31 -2.66 11.64
C TYR A 288 9.14 -3.86 11.19
N LEU A 289 8.82 -4.43 10.02
CA LEU A 289 9.50 -5.59 9.46
C LEU A 289 10.93 -5.30 9.01
N SER A 290 11.33 -4.03 8.87
CA SER A 290 12.75 -3.68 8.67
C SER A 290 13.58 -3.78 9.96
N GLY A 291 12.99 -4.22 11.08
CA GLY A 291 13.65 -4.42 12.37
C GLY A 291 13.32 -3.37 13.42
N ASN A 292 12.46 -2.38 13.13
CA ASN A 292 12.11 -1.34 14.11
C ASN A 292 10.94 -1.77 15.01
N SER A 293 11.25 -2.40 16.14
CA SER A 293 10.27 -2.91 17.12
C SER A 293 9.53 -1.82 17.92
N ASP A 294 9.94 -0.56 17.82
CA ASP A 294 9.19 0.58 18.39
C ASP A 294 7.98 0.97 17.53
N ASN A 295 7.88 0.47 16.29
CA ASN A 295 6.75 0.72 15.40
C ASN A 295 5.55 -0.21 15.71
N LEU A 296 4.82 0.14 16.76
CA LEU A 296 3.66 -0.60 17.25
C LEU A 296 2.55 -0.79 16.23
N ILE A 297 2.30 0.18 15.34
CA ILE A 297 1.28 0.03 14.31
C ILE A 297 1.62 -1.14 13.38
N GLY A 298 2.89 -1.25 12.98
CA GLY A 298 3.34 -2.37 12.16
C GLY A 298 3.24 -3.71 12.89
N GLN A 299 3.61 -3.73 14.18
CA GLN A 299 3.46 -4.89 15.06
C GLN A 299 2.00 -5.36 15.14
N TRP A 300 1.07 -4.48 15.50
CA TRP A 300 -0.35 -4.81 15.64
C TRP A 300 -1.00 -5.27 14.34
N VAL A 301 -0.51 -4.78 13.19
CA VAL A 301 -0.94 -5.29 11.89
C VAL A 301 -0.55 -6.75 11.73
N MET A 302 0.70 -7.12 12.06
CA MET A 302 1.16 -8.51 11.96
C MET A 302 0.39 -9.42 12.92
N GLU A 303 0.17 -8.97 14.16
CA GLU A 303 -0.66 -9.68 15.14
C GLU A 303 -2.10 -9.88 14.63
N ALA A 304 -2.73 -8.84 14.07
CA ALA A 304 -4.09 -8.94 13.53
C ALA A 304 -4.20 -9.89 12.32
N ILE A 305 -3.14 -10.00 11.51
CA ILE A 305 -3.08 -10.98 10.40
C ILE A 305 -2.93 -12.39 10.96
N ALA A 306 -2.02 -12.60 11.92
CA ALA A 306 -1.82 -13.89 12.57
C ALA A 306 -3.10 -14.41 13.23
N SER A 307 -3.77 -13.59 14.05
CA SER A 307 -5.03 -13.99 14.70
C SER A 307 -6.14 -14.33 13.70
N LYS A 308 -6.20 -13.65 12.55
CA LYS A 308 -7.17 -13.98 11.50
C LYS A 308 -6.84 -15.28 10.76
N ALA A 309 -5.56 -15.65 10.66
CA ALA A 309 -5.15 -16.92 10.08
C ALA A 309 -5.57 -18.09 10.99
N GLU A 310 -5.33 -17.98 12.30
CA GLU A 310 -5.71 -18.98 13.31
C GLU A 310 -7.23 -19.22 13.38
N VAL A 311 -8.02 -18.17 13.31
CA VAL A 311 -9.50 -18.30 13.27
C VAL A 311 -9.95 -19.01 11.99
N GLY A 312 -9.26 -18.77 10.87
CA GLY A 312 -9.54 -19.42 9.59
C GLY A 312 -9.22 -20.92 9.61
N THR A 313 -8.07 -21.32 10.14
CA THR A 313 -7.66 -22.73 10.23
C THR A 313 -8.58 -23.53 11.16
N ASN A 314 -8.89 -22.98 12.34
CA ASN A 314 -9.79 -23.62 13.30
C ASN A 314 -11.23 -23.74 12.75
N GLY A 315 -11.71 -22.75 12.00
CA GLY A 315 -13.02 -22.80 11.36
C GLY A 315 -13.13 -23.86 10.26
N VAL A 316 -12.07 -24.04 9.45
CA VAL A 316 -12.03 -25.08 8.42
C VAL A 316 -11.91 -26.49 9.04
N ALA A 317 -11.13 -26.64 10.10
CA ALA A 317 -11.04 -27.90 10.83
C ALA A 317 -12.39 -28.32 11.45
N ALA A 318 -13.13 -27.36 12.04
CA ALA A 318 -14.46 -27.62 12.60
C ALA A 318 -15.50 -28.02 11.54
N LEU A 319 -15.44 -27.44 10.33
CA LEU A 319 -16.32 -27.80 9.22
C LEU A 319 -16.06 -29.22 8.71
N LYS A 320 -14.78 -29.62 8.57
CA LYS A 320 -14.41 -30.98 8.17
C LYS A 320 -14.80 -32.04 9.21
N ALA A 321 -14.65 -31.72 10.49
CA ALA A 321 -15.07 -32.62 11.58
C ALA A 321 -16.59 -32.85 11.61
N ASN A 322 -17.39 -31.86 11.21
CA ASN A 322 -18.84 -32.01 11.10
C ASN A 322 -19.24 -32.87 9.89
N GLU A 323 -18.57 -32.72 8.74
CA GLU A 323 -18.84 -33.53 7.53
C GLU A 323 -18.48 -35.01 7.72
N GLU A 324 -17.43 -35.34 8.50
CA GLU A 324 -17.05 -36.72 8.83
C GLU A 324 -17.93 -37.36 9.93
N SER A 325 -18.67 -36.55 10.70
CA SER A 325 -19.62 -37.05 11.73
C SER A 325 -21.04 -37.29 11.21
N GLU A 326 -21.34 -36.82 10.00
CA GLU A 326 -22.62 -37.01 9.31
C GLU A 326 -22.56 -38.09 8.20
N SER A 327 -21.40 -38.74 8.01
CA SER A 327 -21.18 -39.89 7.13
C SER A 327 -21.10 -41.22 7.89
#